data_AF-A0AAU5Q2R1-F1
#
_entry.id   AF-A0AAU5Q2R1-F1
#
_cell.length_a   1.000
_cell.length_b   1.000
_cell.length_c   1.000
_cell.angle_alpha   90.00
_cell.angle_beta   90.00
_cell.angle_gamma   90.00
#
_symmetry.space_group_name_H-M   'P 1'
#
loop_
_entity.id
_entity.type
_entity.pdbx_description
1 polymer ?
#
loop_
_entity_poly.entity_id
_entity_poly.type
_entity_poly.pdbx_seq_one_letter_code
_entity_poly.pdbx_strand_id
1 'polypeptide(L)'
;MTTLAVETPAGLRLPGVPAPRNGLRVLVTYCCQGGDSWGWHMAGFDVTGVDLNPQPRYPFPFIQGDAIEYIRAHGHEYDVHAGSPPCQAYTRCWKIQQREHPRLIGPTREAMQATGRPWVMENVEEAREEMRNPAMLCGASFGLHTYRHRLLEASFPIAVPEHPEHVHPTVKMGRPLKPGDWYHAVGNFSNVPYVKADMGVPWMTRDGIRECIPPVYGYHAATQFLAHVGMGEAQS
;
A
#
# COMPACT_ATOMS: atom_id res chain seq x y z
N MET A 1 -30.49 -13.03 20.63
CA MET A 1 -29.10 -13.47 20.43
C MET A 1 -28.27 -12.21 20.26
N THR A 2 -27.56 -11.84 21.31
CA THR A 2 -26.82 -10.58 21.43
C THR A 2 -25.54 -10.67 20.62
N THR A 3 -25.42 -9.85 19.57
CA THR A 3 -24.20 -9.68 18.80
C THR A 3 -23.16 -9.05 19.72
N LEU A 4 -22.11 -9.82 20.07
CA LEU A 4 -20.96 -9.28 20.77
C LEU A 4 -20.20 -8.40 19.78
N ALA A 5 -20.43 -7.09 19.85
CA ALA A 5 -19.53 -6.11 19.26
C ALA A 5 -18.22 -6.17 20.04
N VAL A 6 -17.16 -6.67 19.41
CA VAL A 6 -15.81 -6.55 19.94
C VAL A 6 -15.43 -5.07 19.80
N GLU A 7 -15.58 -4.30 20.87
CA GLU A 7 -15.06 -2.94 20.95
C GLU A 7 -13.55 -2.99 20.70
N THR A 8 -13.12 -2.38 19.59
CA THR A 8 -11.73 -2.38 19.14
C THR A 8 -11.17 -0.96 19.31
N PRO A 9 -9.91 -0.77 19.78
CA PRO A 9 -9.35 0.56 20.06
C PRO A 9 -9.33 1.49 18.83
N ALA A 10 -9.24 2.79 19.11
CA ALA A 10 -9.28 3.93 18.18
C ALA A 10 -8.07 4.01 17.21
N GLY A 11 -7.88 3.01 16.34
CA GLY A 11 -6.96 3.10 15.20
C GLY A 11 -7.59 3.85 14.02
N LEU A 12 -6.77 4.54 13.22
CA LEU A 12 -7.22 5.16 11.96
C LEU A 12 -7.64 4.03 11.01
N ARG A 13 -8.93 3.93 10.67
CA ARG A 13 -9.44 2.88 9.78
C ARG A 13 -9.71 3.42 8.38
N LEU A 14 -9.70 2.54 7.40
CA LEU A 14 -10.25 2.84 6.08
C LEU A 14 -11.74 3.19 6.25
N PRO A 15 -12.24 4.28 5.65
CA PRO A 15 -13.65 4.61 5.72
C PRO A 15 -14.53 3.54 5.06
N GLY A 16 -15.79 3.43 5.48
CA GLY A 16 -16.73 2.46 4.91
C GLY A 16 -17.26 2.84 3.52
N VAL A 17 -17.14 4.12 3.14
CA VAL A 17 -17.56 4.66 1.84
C VAL A 17 -16.49 5.61 1.30
N PRO A 18 -16.29 5.70 -0.03
CA PRO A 18 -15.35 6.65 -0.62
C PRO A 18 -15.75 8.10 -0.34
N ALA A 19 -14.75 8.97 -0.19
CA ALA A 19 -14.95 10.41 -0.20
C ALA A 19 -15.52 10.89 -1.56
N PRO A 20 -16.18 12.06 -1.63
CA PRO A 20 -16.53 12.68 -2.90
C PRO A 20 -15.32 12.81 -3.83
N ARG A 21 -15.54 12.75 -5.14
CA ARG A 21 -14.46 12.91 -6.12
C ARG A 21 -13.82 14.28 -5.94
N ASN A 22 -12.51 14.30 -5.78
CA ASN A 22 -11.72 15.51 -5.55
C ASN A 22 -11.17 16.13 -6.85
N GLY A 23 -11.39 15.48 -8.00
CA GLY A 23 -10.93 15.93 -9.31
C GLY A 23 -9.47 15.62 -9.62
N LEU A 24 -8.73 15.00 -8.68
CA LEU A 24 -7.31 14.70 -8.81
C LEU A 24 -7.08 13.29 -9.34
N ARG A 25 -6.02 13.13 -10.11
CA ARG A 25 -5.61 11.86 -10.74
C ARG A 25 -4.35 11.32 -10.08
N VAL A 26 -4.37 10.05 -9.69
CA VAL A 26 -3.18 9.32 -9.21
C VAL A 26 -2.80 8.21 -10.17
N LEU A 27 -1.49 8.12 -10.44
CA LEU A 27 -0.87 6.98 -11.11
C LEU A 27 -0.32 6.03 -10.04
N VAL A 28 -0.84 4.81 -9.96
CA VAL A 28 -0.34 3.77 -9.06
C VAL A 28 0.44 2.75 -9.87
N THR A 29 1.76 2.72 -9.69
CA THR A 29 2.66 1.80 -10.38
C THR A 29 2.97 0.57 -9.55
N TYR A 30 3.29 -0.55 -10.23
CA TYR A 30 3.43 -1.87 -9.62
C TYR A 30 2.13 -2.29 -8.91
N CYS A 31 0.99 -1.99 -9.54
CA CYS A 31 -0.29 -1.91 -8.85
C CYS A 31 -0.82 -3.26 -8.36
N CYS A 32 -0.31 -4.38 -8.88
CA CYS A 32 -0.79 -5.73 -8.57
C CYS A 32 -2.32 -5.78 -8.62
N GLN A 33 -2.96 -6.39 -7.62
CA GLN A 33 -4.42 -6.44 -7.52
C GLN A 33 -5.03 -5.17 -6.89
N GLY A 34 -4.27 -4.10 -6.66
CA GLY A 34 -4.81 -2.76 -6.36
C GLY A 34 -5.19 -2.49 -4.91
N GLY A 35 -4.41 -2.99 -3.95
CA GLY A 35 -4.62 -2.68 -2.52
C GLY A 35 -4.39 -1.20 -2.23
N ASP A 36 -3.20 -0.69 -2.53
CA ASP A 36 -2.86 0.73 -2.40
C ASP A 36 -3.83 1.63 -3.18
N SER A 37 -4.08 1.27 -4.44
CA SER A 37 -5.01 1.94 -5.35
C SER A 37 -6.39 2.13 -4.75
N TRP A 38 -6.88 1.14 -4.00
CA TRP A 38 -8.17 1.25 -3.34
C TRP A 38 -8.15 2.33 -2.27
N GLY A 39 -7.05 2.49 -1.53
CA GLY A 39 -6.87 3.57 -0.58
C GLY A 39 -7.01 4.96 -1.20
N TRP A 40 -6.34 5.19 -2.32
CA TRP A 40 -6.45 6.43 -3.08
C TRP A 40 -7.87 6.68 -3.60
N HIS A 41 -8.52 5.64 -4.11
CA HIS A 41 -9.93 5.72 -4.51
C HIS A 41 -10.84 6.13 -3.35
N MET A 42 -10.63 5.55 -2.16
CA MET A 42 -11.39 5.90 -0.95
C MET A 42 -11.18 7.36 -0.52
N ALA A 43 -10.07 7.98 -0.89
CA ALA A 43 -9.80 9.40 -0.70
C ALA A 43 -10.33 10.32 -1.83
N GLY A 44 -11.07 9.77 -2.80
CA GLY A 44 -11.75 10.53 -3.85
C GLY A 44 -10.98 10.71 -5.15
N PHE A 45 -9.79 10.11 -5.29
CA PHE A 45 -8.95 10.23 -6.50
C PHE A 45 -9.53 9.43 -7.67
N ASP A 46 -9.25 9.90 -8.89
CA ASP A 46 -9.30 9.07 -10.10
C ASP A 46 -8.00 8.28 -10.25
N VAL A 47 -8.10 6.95 -10.33
CA VAL A 47 -6.97 6.04 -10.13
C VAL A 47 -6.67 5.32 -11.44
N THR A 48 -5.40 5.34 -11.87
CA THR A 48 -4.90 4.46 -12.95
C THR A 48 -3.79 3.56 -12.43
N GLY A 49 -3.87 2.27 -12.72
CA GLY A 49 -2.87 1.27 -12.35
C GLY A 49 -1.96 0.91 -13.51
N VAL A 50 -0.66 0.75 -13.22
CA VAL A 50 0.33 0.18 -14.15
C VAL A 50 0.99 -1.02 -13.51
N ASP A 51 1.05 -2.14 -14.24
CA ASP A 51 1.79 -3.33 -13.84
C ASP A 51 2.32 -4.06 -15.08
N LEU A 52 3.47 -4.73 -14.94
CA LEU A 52 4.07 -5.49 -16.03
C LEU A 52 3.22 -6.73 -16.38
N ASN A 53 2.62 -7.35 -15.36
CA ASN A 53 1.81 -8.54 -15.51
C ASN A 53 0.35 -8.18 -15.71
N PRO A 54 -0.45 -9.01 -16.41
CA PRO A 54 -1.88 -8.81 -16.48
C PRO A 54 -2.51 -8.86 -15.08
N GLN A 55 -3.31 -7.85 -14.74
CA GLN A 55 -4.01 -7.76 -13.45
C GLN A 55 -5.53 -7.84 -13.65
N PRO A 56 -6.11 -9.02 -13.95
CA PRO A 56 -7.55 -9.16 -14.25
C PRO A 56 -8.48 -8.88 -13.07
N ARG A 57 -7.92 -8.71 -11.86
CA ARG A 57 -8.65 -8.38 -10.64
C ARG A 57 -8.38 -6.95 -10.17
N TYR A 58 -7.60 -6.18 -10.93
CA TYR A 58 -7.41 -4.78 -10.61
C TYR A 58 -8.73 -4.02 -10.82
N PRO A 59 -9.22 -3.26 -9.82
CA PRO A 59 -10.59 -2.74 -9.87
C PRO A 59 -10.73 -1.37 -10.58
N PHE A 60 -9.65 -0.83 -11.15
CA PHE A 60 -9.61 0.49 -11.78
C PHE A 60 -9.07 0.41 -13.23
N PRO A 61 -9.05 1.51 -14.01
CA PRO A 61 -8.34 1.56 -15.27
C PRO A 61 -6.91 1.02 -15.16
N PHE A 62 -6.60 0.05 -16.02
CA PHE A 62 -5.37 -0.71 -15.97
C PHE A 62 -4.58 -0.57 -17.27
N ILE A 63 -3.27 -0.39 -17.12
CA ILE A 63 -2.32 -0.34 -18.22
C ILE A 63 -1.28 -1.41 -17.96
N GLN A 64 -1.20 -2.38 -18.88
CA GLN A 64 -0.15 -3.38 -18.84
C GLN A 64 1.12 -2.81 -19.48
N GLY A 65 2.19 -2.66 -18.69
CA GLY A 65 3.44 -2.08 -19.19
C GLY A 65 4.50 -1.93 -18.09
N ASP A 66 5.70 -1.53 -18.52
CA ASP A 66 6.77 -1.19 -17.57
C ASP A 66 6.42 0.12 -16.84
N ALA A 67 6.50 0.07 -15.51
CA ALA A 67 6.15 1.20 -14.65
C ALA A 67 7.05 2.42 -14.86
N ILE A 68 8.36 2.21 -15.04
CA ILE A 68 9.35 3.28 -15.15
C ILE A 68 9.20 3.95 -16.52
N GLU A 69 9.07 3.17 -17.59
CA GLU A 69 8.82 3.68 -18.93
C GLU A 69 7.51 4.48 -18.97
N TYR A 70 6.44 3.96 -18.36
CA TYR A 70 5.15 4.65 -18.32
C TYR A 70 5.24 5.97 -17.52
N ILE A 71 5.90 5.99 -16.37
CA ILE A 71 6.11 7.24 -15.61
C ILE A 71 6.86 8.27 -16.47
N ARG A 72 7.92 7.86 -17.17
CA ARG A 72 8.71 8.78 -18.01
C ARG A 72 7.89 9.36 -19.16
N ALA A 73 7.02 8.56 -19.77
CA ALA A 73 6.20 8.99 -20.90
C ALA A 73 4.96 9.80 -20.48
N HIS A 74 4.25 9.35 -19.45
CA HIS A 74 2.89 9.80 -19.12
C HIS A 74 2.74 10.33 -17.68
N GLY A 75 3.77 10.25 -16.84
CA GLY A 75 3.68 10.65 -15.43
C GLY A 75 3.27 12.12 -15.25
N HIS A 76 3.70 13.00 -16.14
CA HIS A 76 3.32 14.42 -16.11
C HIS A 76 1.80 14.68 -16.24
N GLU A 77 1.01 13.72 -16.72
CA GLU A 77 -0.44 13.80 -16.88
C GLU A 77 -1.23 13.61 -15.58
N TYR A 78 -0.57 13.19 -14.50
CA TYR A 78 -1.17 12.90 -13.20
C TYR A 78 -0.77 13.94 -12.17
N ASP A 79 -1.58 14.09 -11.12
CA ASP A 79 -1.33 15.06 -10.05
C ASP A 79 -0.36 14.51 -8.99
N VAL A 80 -0.34 13.19 -8.82
CA VAL A 80 0.52 12.49 -7.86
C VAL A 80 0.82 11.06 -8.30
N HIS A 81 1.98 10.55 -7.88
CA HIS A 81 2.39 9.17 -8.10
C HIS A 81 2.39 8.35 -6.81
N ALA A 82 1.91 7.12 -6.89
CA ALA A 82 2.18 6.08 -5.91
C ALA A 82 2.91 4.92 -6.60
N GLY A 83 3.88 4.31 -5.94
CA GLY A 83 4.59 3.16 -6.51
C GLY A 83 5.15 2.24 -5.45
N SER A 84 5.23 0.96 -5.79
CA SER A 84 5.70 -0.08 -4.88
C SER A 84 6.61 -1.07 -5.60
N PRO A 85 7.83 -0.64 -5.97
CA PRO A 85 8.73 -1.47 -6.76
C PRO A 85 9.03 -2.79 -6.05
N PRO A 86 9.26 -3.87 -6.82
CA PRO A 86 9.52 -5.21 -6.30
C PRO A 86 10.60 -5.24 -5.22
N CYS A 87 10.28 -5.89 -4.09
CA CYS A 87 11.15 -5.94 -2.91
C CYS A 87 12.04 -7.18 -2.82
N GLN A 88 11.96 -8.09 -3.81
CA GLN A 88 12.53 -9.45 -3.71
C GLN A 88 14.03 -9.43 -3.40
N ALA A 89 14.79 -8.45 -3.93
CA ALA A 89 16.21 -8.27 -3.67
C ALA A 89 16.57 -7.98 -2.19
N TYR A 90 15.61 -7.53 -1.38
CA TYR A 90 15.83 -7.07 0.00
C TYR A 90 15.36 -8.07 1.07
N THR A 91 14.58 -9.09 0.68
CA THR A 91 14.02 -10.06 1.63
C THR A 91 15.03 -11.13 2.06
N ARG A 92 14.87 -11.69 3.27
CA ARG A 92 15.68 -12.83 3.74
C ARG A 92 15.63 -14.05 2.82
N CYS A 93 14.53 -14.24 2.08
CA CYS A 93 14.40 -15.31 1.09
C CYS A 93 15.41 -15.20 -0.06
N TRP A 94 15.81 -13.98 -0.44
CA TRP A 94 16.85 -13.75 -1.46
C TRP A 94 18.24 -14.22 -1.00
N LYS A 95 18.61 -13.96 0.25
CA LYS A 95 19.89 -14.43 0.83
C LYS A 95 20.06 -15.95 0.73
N ILE A 96 18.95 -16.68 0.62
CA ILE A 96 18.91 -18.15 0.51
C ILE A 96 18.92 -18.61 -0.96
N GLN A 97 18.29 -17.88 -1.89
CA GLN A 97 18.06 -18.34 -3.27
C GLN A 97 19.05 -17.81 -4.33
N GLN A 98 19.88 -16.80 -4.01
CA GLN A 98 20.93 -16.23 -4.90
C GLN A 98 20.45 -15.84 -6.32
N ARG A 99 19.17 -15.50 -6.50
CA ARG A 99 18.64 -15.01 -7.77
C ARG A 99 18.92 -13.52 -7.93
N GLU A 100 19.40 -13.09 -9.11
CA GLU A 100 19.50 -11.68 -9.45
C GLU A 100 18.08 -11.10 -9.62
N HIS A 101 17.73 -10.14 -8.76
CA HIS A 101 16.49 -9.37 -8.88
C HIS A 101 16.87 -7.90 -9.08
N PRO A 102 16.24 -7.20 -10.04
CA PRO A 102 16.56 -5.81 -10.29
C PRO A 102 16.17 -4.94 -9.09
N ARG A 103 17.09 -4.05 -8.69
CA ARG A 103 16.84 -3.05 -7.64
C ARG A 103 16.15 -1.84 -8.22
N LEU A 104 14.82 -1.81 -8.12
CA LEU A 104 14.00 -0.81 -8.80
C LEU A 104 13.66 0.43 -7.95
N ILE A 105 14.05 0.49 -6.68
CA ILE A 105 13.81 1.66 -5.81
C ILE A 105 14.46 2.92 -6.38
N GLY A 106 15.76 2.87 -6.72
CA GLY A 106 16.51 3.99 -7.32
C GLY A 106 15.90 4.47 -8.64
N PRO A 107 15.78 3.59 -9.66
CA PRO A 107 15.20 3.93 -10.95
C PRO A 107 13.75 4.44 -10.89
N THR A 108 12.92 3.87 -10.01
CA THR A 108 11.53 4.33 -9.80
C THR A 108 11.51 5.75 -9.24
N ARG A 109 12.32 6.02 -8.21
CA ARG A 109 12.45 7.35 -7.63
C ARG A 109 12.89 8.39 -8.66
N GLU A 110 13.92 8.08 -9.45
CA GLU A 110 14.41 8.98 -10.50
C GLU A 110 13.31 9.31 -11.53
N ALA A 111 12.55 8.30 -11.96
CA ALA A 111 11.44 8.51 -12.88
C ALA A 111 10.35 9.40 -12.28
N MET A 112 9.93 9.14 -11.04
CA MET A 112 8.94 9.96 -10.35
C MET A 112 9.42 11.41 -10.18
N GLN A 113 10.67 11.61 -9.75
CA GLN A 113 11.27 12.94 -9.58
C GLN A 113 11.34 13.73 -10.89
N ALA A 114 11.66 13.07 -12.00
CA ALA A 114 11.77 13.71 -13.31
C ALA A 114 10.45 14.31 -13.81
N THR A 115 9.29 13.84 -13.30
CA THR A 115 7.99 14.41 -13.67
C THR A 115 7.71 15.78 -13.07
N GLY A 116 8.43 16.17 -11.99
CA GLY A 116 8.12 17.34 -11.18
C GLY A 116 6.83 17.23 -10.37
N ARG A 117 6.15 16.07 -10.38
CA ARG A 117 4.93 15.82 -9.60
C ARG A 117 5.25 15.27 -8.21
N PRO A 118 4.37 15.52 -7.21
CA PRO A 118 4.45 14.84 -5.93
C PRO A 118 4.38 13.31 -6.07
N TRP A 119 5.06 12.59 -5.18
CA TRP A 119 5.11 11.14 -5.22
C TRP A 119 5.27 10.52 -3.84
N VAL A 120 4.82 9.27 -3.72
CA VAL A 120 5.09 8.38 -2.61
C VAL A 120 5.50 7.00 -3.14
N MET A 121 6.52 6.42 -2.54
CA MET A 121 7.05 5.11 -2.86
C MET A 121 7.05 4.24 -1.62
N GLU A 122 6.46 3.06 -1.74
CA GLU A 122 6.37 2.06 -0.69
C GLU A 122 7.44 0.97 -0.87
N ASN A 123 7.94 0.45 0.25
CA ASN A 123 8.64 -0.84 0.26
C ASN A 123 8.60 -1.54 1.63
N VAL A 124 9.19 -2.73 1.71
CA VAL A 124 9.35 -3.48 2.97
C VAL A 124 10.39 -2.82 3.89
N GLU A 125 10.34 -3.15 5.18
CA GLU A 125 11.26 -2.59 6.17
C GLU A 125 12.74 -2.91 5.87
N GLU A 126 13.01 -4.10 5.30
CA GLU A 126 14.35 -4.52 4.93
C GLU A 126 14.98 -3.68 3.81
N ALA A 127 14.18 -2.87 3.09
CA ALA A 127 14.67 -1.95 2.06
C ALA A 127 15.11 -0.58 2.63
N ARG A 128 15.10 -0.39 3.96
CA ARG A 128 15.39 0.89 4.63
C ARG A 128 16.67 1.58 4.15
N GLU A 129 17.74 0.83 3.90
CA GLU A 129 19.02 1.38 3.46
C GLU A 129 18.97 2.02 2.07
N GLU A 130 17.99 1.66 1.24
CA GLU A 130 17.78 2.24 -0.09
C GLU A 130 16.71 3.34 -0.13
N MET A 131 16.02 3.58 0.98
CA MET A 131 14.96 4.57 1.10
C MET A 131 15.41 5.81 1.86
N ARG A 132 14.99 6.99 1.41
CA ARG A 132 15.38 8.28 2.01
C ARG A 132 14.35 8.70 3.05
N ASN A 133 14.76 8.82 4.30
CA ASN A 133 13.92 9.27 5.42
C ASN A 133 12.50 8.66 5.46
N PRO A 134 12.33 7.33 5.33
CA PRO A 134 11.00 6.76 5.19
C PRO A 134 10.20 6.76 6.50
N ALA A 135 8.91 7.06 6.39
CA ALA A 135 7.91 6.83 7.44
C ALA A 135 7.56 5.35 7.51
N MET A 136 7.59 4.75 8.71
CA MET A 136 7.20 3.34 8.90
C MET A 136 5.75 3.24 9.36
N LEU A 137 4.94 2.49 8.62
CA LEU A 137 3.54 2.18 8.94
C LEU A 137 3.41 0.74 9.43
N CYS A 138 2.53 0.51 10.39
CA CYS A 138 2.19 -0.82 10.91
C CYS A 138 0.69 -1.08 10.80
N GLY A 139 0.28 -2.28 10.37
CA GLY A 139 -1.13 -2.61 10.17
C GLY A 139 -1.96 -2.48 11.44
N ALA A 140 -1.34 -2.81 12.57
CA ALA A 140 -1.93 -2.68 13.91
C ALA A 140 -2.30 -1.23 14.26
N SER A 141 -1.52 -0.24 13.82
CA SER A 141 -1.84 1.19 14.02
C SER A 141 -3.14 1.61 13.33
N PHE A 142 -3.57 0.85 12.33
CA PHE A 142 -4.80 1.07 11.58
C PHE A 142 -5.91 0.07 11.95
N GLY A 143 -5.75 -0.67 13.06
CA GLY A 143 -6.73 -1.64 13.55
C GLY A 143 -6.82 -2.93 12.75
N LEU A 144 -5.80 -3.28 11.95
CA LEU A 144 -5.69 -4.57 11.27
C LEU A 144 -5.12 -5.62 12.23
N HIS A 145 -5.56 -6.88 12.11
CA HIS A 145 -5.04 -8.01 12.89
C HIS A 145 -3.72 -8.57 12.32
N THR A 146 -2.84 -7.69 11.83
CA THR A 146 -1.54 -8.08 11.26
C THR A 146 -0.47 -7.03 11.54
N TYR A 147 0.73 -7.52 11.82
CA TYR A 147 1.94 -6.70 11.92
C TYR A 147 2.61 -6.58 10.55
N ARG A 148 2.00 -5.79 9.67
CA ARG A 148 2.52 -5.55 8.32
C ARG A 148 3.29 -4.24 8.27
N HIS A 149 4.57 -4.27 8.62
CA HIS A 149 5.43 -3.07 8.52
C HIS A 149 5.76 -2.75 7.08
N ARG A 150 5.60 -1.47 6.72
CA ARG A 150 5.96 -0.91 5.41
C ARG A 150 6.52 0.49 5.55
N LEU A 151 7.46 0.82 4.67
CA LEU A 151 8.13 2.10 4.59
C LEU A 151 7.51 2.93 3.48
N LEU A 152 7.22 4.19 3.76
CA LEU A 152 6.83 5.19 2.77
C LEU A 152 7.92 6.26 2.68
N GLU A 153 8.54 6.37 1.53
CA GLU A 153 9.36 7.52 1.14
C GLU A 153 8.51 8.42 0.25
N ALA A 154 8.48 9.73 0.50
CA ALA A 154 7.62 10.65 -0.25
C ALA A 154 8.28 12.01 -0.46
N SER A 155 7.77 12.75 -1.45
CA SER A 155 8.15 14.15 -1.71
C SER A 155 7.40 15.16 -0.83
N PHE A 156 6.52 14.67 0.04
CA PHE A 156 5.71 15.46 0.97
C PHE A 156 5.70 14.78 2.35
N PRO A 157 5.39 15.51 3.44
CA PRO A 157 5.40 14.94 4.78
C PRO A 157 4.39 13.78 4.93
N ILE A 158 4.82 12.70 5.58
CA ILE A 158 3.96 11.59 5.99
C ILE A 158 4.02 11.46 7.51
N ALA A 159 2.90 11.75 8.19
CA ALA A 159 2.79 11.49 9.62
C ALA A 159 2.83 9.98 9.89
N VAL A 160 3.60 9.55 10.89
CA VAL A 160 3.60 8.16 11.37
C VAL A 160 2.56 8.05 12.49
N PRO A 161 1.52 7.21 12.35
CA PRO A 161 0.57 6.97 13.44
C PRO A 161 1.25 6.33 14.65
N GLU A 162 0.61 6.41 15.82
CA GLU A 162 1.08 5.72 17.01
C GLU A 162 1.26 4.22 16.72
N HIS A 163 2.45 3.70 17.06
CA HIS A 163 2.79 2.31 16.84
C HIS A 163 2.48 1.49 18.10
N PRO A 164 1.48 0.58 18.06
CA PRO A 164 1.13 -0.20 19.23
C PRO A 164 2.19 -1.28 19.49
N GLU A 165 2.39 -1.62 20.76
CA GLU A 165 3.24 -2.76 21.13
C GLU A 165 2.71 -4.07 20.52
N HIS A 166 3.61 -4.88 19.99
CA HIS A 166 3.28 -6.15 19.30
C HIS A 166 3.02 -7.30 20.28
N VAL A 167 1.95 -7.18 21.07
CA VAL A 167 1.64 -8.13 22.16
C VAL A 167 0.87 -9.38 21.72
N HIS A 168 0.29 -9.38 20.52
CA HIS A 168 -0.56 -10.47 20.06
C HIS A 168 0.23 -11.51 19.25
N PRO A 169 0.20 -12.80 19.61
CA PRO A 169 0.85 -13.83 18.82
C PRO A 169 0.10 -14.02 17.50
N THR A 170 0.84 -14.04 16.39
CA THR A 170 0.30 -14.38 15.08
C THR A 170 0.17 -15.89 14.92
N VAL A 171 -0.90 -16.33 14.27
CA VAL A 171 -1.10 -17.73 13.93
C VAL A 171 -0.02 -18.18 12.95
N LYS A 172 0.64 -19.29 13.30
CA LYS A 172 1.72 -19.88 12.49
C LYS A 172 1.21 -20.22 11.08
N MET A 173 2.02 -19.92 10.07
CA MET A 173 1.71 -20.23 8.66
C MET A 173 1.29 -21.70 8.49
N GLY A 174 0.25 -21.91 7.67
CA GLY A 174 -0.35 -23.22 7.44
C GLY A 174 -1.31 -23.71 8.54
N ARG A 175 -1.42 -23.02 9.68
CA ARG A 175 -2.46 -23.34 10.68
C ARG A 175 -3.81 -22.70 10.33
N PRO A 176 -4.94 -23.27 10.80
CA PRO A 176 -6.27 -22.69 10.61
C PRO A 176 -6.40 -21.32 11.29
N LEU A 177 -6.82 -20.29 10.55
CA LEU A 177 -7.20 -18.97 11.05
C LEU A 177 -8.69 -18.92 11.40
N LYS A 178 -9.01 -18.36 12.55
CA LYS A 178 -10.36 -18.03 13.01
C LYS A 178 -10.57 -16.51 13.02
N PRO A 179 -11.82 -16.02 12.90
CA PRO A 179 -12.10 -14.61 13.07
C PRO A 179 -11.58 -14.08 14.42
N GLY A 180 -10.83 -12.96 14.38
CA GLY A 180 -10.18 -12.36 15.54
C GLY A 180 -8.73 -12.81 15.76
N ASP A 181 -8.27 -13.84 15.05
CA ASP A 181 -6.87 -14.26 15.12
C ASP A 181 -5.96 -13.23 14.45
N TRP A 182 -4.82 -12.95 15.08
CA TRP A 182 -3.74 -12.23 14.44
C TRP A 182 -3.02 -13.11 13.43
N TYR A 183 -2.67 -12.57 12.28
CA TYR A 183 -2.19 -13.37 11.15
C TYR A 183 -0.94 -12.80 10.48
N HIS A 184 -0.24 -13.68 9.75
CA HIS A 184 0.73 -13.30 8.75
C HIS A 184 0.10 -13.45 7.37
N ALA A 185 -0.14 -12.33 6.69
CA ALA A 185 -0.56 -12.33 5.29
C ALA A 185 0.65 -12.40 4.35
N VAL A 186 1.65 -13.21 4.71
CA VAL A 186 2.83 -13.51 3.89
C VAL A 186 2.94 -15.03 3.79
N GLY A 187 3.26 -15.55 2.60
CA GLY A 187 3.28 -16.99 2.36
C GLY A 187 1.92 -17.66 2.59
N ASN A 188 1.91 -18.94 2.95
CA ASN A 188 0.67 -19.71 3.01
C ASN A 188 -0.15 -19.45 4.28
N PHE A 189 -1.39 -19.00 4.10
CA PHE A 189 -2.38 -18.83 5.17
C PHE A 189 -3.75 -19.40 4.74
N SER A 190 -4.55 -19.77 5.74
CA SER A 190 -5.91 -20.29 5.58
C SER A 190 -6.94 -19.19 5.81
N ASN A 191 -8.24 -19.48 5.65
CA ASN A 191 -9.34 -18.51 5.86
C ASN A 191 -9.15 -17.17 5.12
N VAL A 192 -8.94 -17.25 3.80
CA VAL A 192 -8.84 -16.08 2.91
C VAL A 192 -10.04 -15.11 3.06
N PRO A 193 -11.30 -15.56 3.26
CA PRO A 193 -12.41 -14.65 3.48
C PRO A 193 -12.23 -13.72 4.70
N TYR A 194 -11.72 -14.24 5.82
CA TYR A 194 -11.43 -13.42 7.00
C TYR A 194 -10.36 -12.36 6.71
N VAL A 195 -9.23 -12.76 6.10
CA VAL A 195 -8.13 -11.82 5.78
C VAL A 195 -8.58 -10.75 4.78
N LYS A 196 -9.42 -11.11 3.81
CA LYS A 196 -10.04 -10.15 2.89
C LYS A 196 -10.89 -9.12 3.62
N ALA A 197 -11.71 -9.57 4.56
CA ALA A 197 -12.58 -8.70 5.32
C ALA A 197 -11.78 -7.76 6.23
N ASP A 198 -10.77 -8.29 6.91
CA ASP A 198 -9.89 -7.51 7.80
C ASP A 198 -9.11 -6.43 7.03
N MET A 199 -8.51 -6.77 5.89
CA MET A 199 -7.74 -5.82 5.07
C MET A 199 -8.61 -4.92 4.18
N GLY A 200 -9.89 -5.22 3.98
CA GLY A 200 -10.76 -4.47 3.06
C GLY A 200 -10.47 -4.74 1.57
N VAL A 201 -10.21 -5.99 1.19
CA VAL A 201 -9.81 -6.39 -0.18
C VAL A 201 -10.64 -7.57 -0.76
N PRO A 202 -11.98 -7.48 -0.80
CA PRO A 202 -12.85 -8.60 -1.17
C PRO A 202 -12.58 -9.20 -2.56
N TRP A 203 -12.05 -8.42 -3.50
CA TRP A 203 -11.80 -8.84 -4.88
C TRP A 203 -10.50 -9.67 -5.08
N MET A 204 -9.57 -9.59 -4.13
CA MET A 204 -8.23 -10.16 -4.31
C MET A 204 -8.21 -11.69 -4.21
N THR A 205 -7.13 -12.29 -4.67
CA THR A 205 -6.78 -13.69 -4.37
C THR A 205 -5.89 -13.77 -3.14
N ARG A 206 -5.66 -14.98 -2.61
CA ARG A 206 -4.65 -15.19 -1.56
C ARG A 206 -3.28 -14.65 -1.97
N ASP A 207 -2.88 -14.88 -3.22
CA ASP A 207 -1.58 -14.44 -3.72
C ASP A 207 -1.55 -12.92 -3.88
N GLY A 208 -2.64 -12.30 -4.35
CA GLY A 208 -2.79 -10.85 -4.36
C GLY A 208 -2.65 -10.22 -2.97
N ILE A 209 -3.25 -10.84 -1.94
CA ILE A 209 -3.15 -10.37 -0.54
C ILE A 209 -1.71 -10.43 0.01
N ARG A 210 -0.92 -11.43 -0.43
CA ARG A 210 0.48 -11.54 0.00
C ARG A 210 1.30 -10.35 -0.45
N GLU A 211 1.08 -9.91 -1.67
CA GLU A 211 1.84 -8.83 -2.29
C GLU A 211 1.22 -7.44 -2.05
N CYS A 212 -0.07 -7.37 -1.68
CA CYS A 212 -0.75 -6.07 -1.63
C CYS A 212 -0.25 -5.15 -0.51
N ILE A 213 -0.24 -3.87 -0.78
CA ILE A 213 -0.23 -2.84 0.26
C ILE A 213 -1.67 -2.73 0.79
N PRO A 214 -1.91 -2.75 2.12
CA PRO A 214 -3.24 -2.55 2.65
C PRO A 214 -3.86 -1.23 2.17
N PRO A 215 -5.13 -1.20 1.73
CA PRO A 215 -5.80 0.02 1.29
C PRO A 215 -5.71 1.18 2.27
N VAL A 216 -5.69 0.91 3.58
CA VAL A 216 -5.58 1.96 4.60
C VAL A 216 -4.27 2.74 4.52
N TYR A 217 -3.19 2.16 3.98
CA TYR A 217 -1.91 2.87 3.81
C TYR A 217 -1.99 3.84 2.63
N GLY A 218 -2.58 3.41 1.51
CA GLY A 218 -2.84 4.29 0.37
C GLY A 218 -3.78 5.43 0.73
N TYR A 219 -4.81 5.15 1.54
CA TYR A 219 -5.71 6.18 2.06
C TYR A 219 -4.96 7.17 2.96
N HIS A 220 -4.11 6.67 3.87
CA HIS A 220 -3.28 7.53 4.72
C HIS A 220 -2.40 8.44 3.87
N ALA A 221 -1.63 7.89 2.92
CA ALA A 221 -0.78 8.68 2.01
C ALA A 221 -1.58 9.72 1.22
N ALA A 222 -2.75 9.35 0.69
CA ALA A 222 -3.63 10.26 -0.03
C ALA A 222 -4.12 11.43 0.84
N THR A 223 -4.50 11.17 2.10
CA THR A 223 -4.93 12.25 3.01
C THR A 223 -3.78 13.18 3.40
N GLN A 224 -2.56 12.66 3.58
CA GLN A 224 -1.38 13.49 3.82
C GLN A 224 -1.05 14.38 2.61
N PHE A 225 -1.17 13.83 1.39
CA PHE A 225 -1.04 14.61 0.17
C PHE A 225 -2.10 15.72 0.06
N LEU A 226 -3.37 15.40 0.31
CA LEU A 226 -4.47 16.39 0.25
C LEU A 226 -4.25 17.53 1.26
N ALA A 227 -3.79 17.20 2.47
CA ALA A 227 -3.43 18.21 3.47
C ALA A 227 -2.25 19.08 3.00
N HIS A 228 -1.24 18.47 2.37
CA HIS A 228 -0.08 19.19 1.85
C HIS A 228 -0.45 20.18 0.74
N VAL A 229 -1.27 19.78 -0.24
CA VAL A 229 -1.68 20.67 -1.34
C VAL A 229 -2.70 21.72 -0.90
N GLY A 230 -3.62 21.38 0.01
CA GLY A 230 -4.59 22.34 0.56
C GLY A 230 -3.95 23.44 1.41
N MET A 231 -2.79 23.17 2.03
CA MET A 231 -1.99 24.18 2.72
C MET A 231 -1.23 25.10 1.76
N GLY A 232 -0.90 24.62 0.56
CA GLY A 232 -0.20 25.39 -0.48
C GLY A 232 -1.07 26.48 -1.12
N GLU A 233 -2.35 26.20 -1.35
CA GLU A 233 -3.30 27.16 -1.93
C GLU A 233 -3.71 28.27 -0.95
N ALA A 234 -3.65 28.02 0.37
CA ALA A 234 -3.98 29.00 1.39
C ALA A 234 -2.86 30.03 1.65
N GLN A 235 -1.66 29.81 1.09
CA GLN A 235 -0.47 30.64 1.29
C GLN A 235 -0.01 31.38 0.02
N SER A 236 -0.71 31.19 -1.11
CA SER A 236 -0.44 31.83 -2.41
C SER A 236 -1.41 32.96 -2.72
#